data_AF-A0A453G889-F1
#
_entry.id   AF-A0A453G889-F1
#
_cell.length_a   1.000
_cell.length_b   1.000
_cell.length_c   1.000
_cell.angle_alpha   90.00
_cell.angle_beta   90.00
_cell.angle_gamma   90.00
#
_symmetry.space_group_name_H-M   'P 1'
#
loop_
_entity.id
_entity.type
_entity.pdbx_description
1 polymer ?
#
loop_
_entity_poly.entity_id
_entity_poly.type
_entity_poly.pdbx_seq_one_letter_code
_entity_poly.pdbx_strand_id
1 'polypeptide(L)'
;LQISNSMLIEAVTRAVSLRAVQVRQSNVNRFKCNAIRSNLFDRLTRVVRSYANAILSSFEDPEKILDQAVLEMNDDLIKMRQATAQVLASQKRLENKYKAAEQADADWYRRAQLALQKGEEDLAREALKRRKSYAENASSLKAQLDQQKSVVENLVSNTRLLESKIAEAKQKKDTLKARAQSAKTATKVSEMLGN
;
A
#
# COMPACT_ATOMS: atom_id res chain seq x y z
N LEU A 1 33.70 20.15 -41.32
CA LEU A 1 32.54 20.77 -40.62
C LEU A 1 31.70 19.79 -39.78
N GLN A 2 32.01 18.48 -39.73
CA GLN A 2 31.21 17.48 -39.00
C GLN A 2 31.74 17.06 -37.61
N ILE A 3 32.95 17.51 -37.23
CA ILE A 3 33.62 17.04 -36.00
C ILE A 3 33.34 17.97 -34.79
N SER A 4 33.00 19.25 -35.01
CA SER A 4 32.76 20.20 -33.91
C SER A 4 31.41 20.03 -33.19
N ASN A 5 30.37 19.50 -33.85
CA ASN A 5 29.04 19.38 -33.24
C ASN A 5 28.94 18.22 -32.22
N SER A 6 29.71 17.15 -32.38
CA SER A 6 29.74 16.04 -31.41
C SER A 6 30.39 16.45 -30.09
N MET A 7 31.44 17.29 -30.16
CA MET A 7 32.18 17.77 -29.00
C MET A 7 31.36 18.76 -28.15
N LEU A 8 30.52 19.58 -28.80
CA LEU A 8 29.62 20.51 -28.11
C LEU A 8 28.48 19.77 -27.37
N ILE A 9 27.97 18.68 -27.94
CA ILE A 9 26.93 17.86 -27.30
C ILE A 9 27.48 17.13 -26.06
N GLU A 10 28.71 16.61 -26.11
CA GLU A 10 29.35 15.99 -24.94
C GLU A 10 29.74 17.01 -23.86
N ALA A 11 30.21 18.21 -24.26
CA ALA A 11 30.58 19.27 -23.33
C ALA A 11 29.37 19.81 -22.54
N VAL A 12 28.24 20.03 -23.22
CA VAL A 12 26.98 20.43 -22.56
C VAL A 12 26.46 19.32 -21.65
N THR A 13 26.59 18.05 -22.05
CA THR A 13 26.20 16.91 -21.23
C THR A 13 27.04 16.79 -19.95
N ARG A 14 28.36 17.02 -20.03
CA ARG A 14 29.24 17.01 -18.86
C ARG A 14 29.06 18.23 -17.94
N ALA A 15 28.76 19.41 -18.50
CA ALA A 15 28.50 20.62 -17.70
C ALA A 15 27.18 20.56 -16.91
N VAL A 16 26.19 19.79 -17.39
CA VAL A 16 24.91 19.55 -16.70
C VAL A 16 25.06 18.62 -15.48
N SER A 17 26.09 17.77 -15.44
CA SER A 17 26.32 16.84 -14.32
C SER A 17 26.88 17.50 -13.06
N LEU A 18 27.49 18.68 -13.16
CA LEU A 18 28.20 19.31 -12.04
C LEU A 18 27.38 20.35 -11.25
N ARG A 19 26.13 20.63 -11.67
CA ARG A 19 25.29 21.68 -11.04
C ARG A 19 24.02 21.18 -10.35
N ALA A 20 23.90 19.88 -10.11
CA ALA A 20 22.73 19.26 -9.49
C ALA A 20 22.86 19.03 -7.96
N VAL A 21 23.94 19.51 -7.33
CA VAL A 21 24.09 19.49 -5.87
C VAL A 21 23.95 20.93 -5.39
N GLN A 22 22.72 21.34 -5.04
CA GLN A 22 22.39 22.30 -3.95
C GLN A 22 20.93 22.78 -4.08
N VAL A 23 19.93 21.90 -3.93
CA VAL A 23 18.57 22.37 -3.61
C VAL A 23 18.33 22.13 -2.12
N ARG A 24 18.54 23.23 -1.39
CA ARG A 24 18.24 23.44 0.01
C ARG A 24 16.84 22.94 0.36
N GLN A 25 16.79 22.14 1.41
CA GLN A 25 15.60 21.70 2.12
C GLN A 25 14.76 22.89 2.59
N SER A 26 13.46 22.87 2.28
CA SER A 26 12.47 23.65 3.01
C SER A 26 11.15 22.88 3.17
N ASN A 27 10.80 22.66 4.44
CA ASN A 27 9.48 22.35 4.98
C ASN A 27 8.74 21.09 4.49
N VAL A 28 9.04 19.95 5.13
CA VAL A 28 8.15 18.78 5.15
C VAL A 28 7.52 18.64 6.55
N ASN A 29 6.57 19.52 6.87
CA ASN A 29 5.54 19.23 7.86
C ASN A 29 4.42 18.44 7.17
N ARG A 30 4.67 17.15 6.88
CA ARG A 30 3.64 16.24 6.37
C ARG A 30 3.94 14.78 6.68
N PHE A 31 4.17 14.45 7.95
CA PHE A 31 4.25 13.06 8.40
C PHE A 31 3.33 12.81 9.61
N LYS A 32 2.02 12.77 9.34
CA LYS A 32 1.06 11.99 10.14
C LYS A 32 0.49 10.88 9.26
N CYS A 33 1.33 9.93 8.88
CA CYS A 33 0.88 8.69 8.23
C CYS A 33 1.63 7.44 8.74
N ASN A 34 2.77 7.62 9.43
CA ASN A 34 3.50 6.49 10.04
C ASN A 34 2.86 5.99 11.34
N ALA A 35 2.17 6.84 12.12
CA ALA A 35 1.54 6.45 13.38
C ALA A 35 0.32 5.50 13.23
N ILE A 36 -0.30 5.46 12.05
CA ILE A 36 -1.43 4.56 11.76
C ILE A 36 -0.93 3.17 11.35
N ARG A 37 0.27 3.07 10.77
CA ARG A 37 0.85 1.81 10.27
C ARG A 37 1.28 0.85 11.38
N SER A 38 1.94 1.35 12.43
CA SER A 38 2.29 0.50 13.57
C SER A 38 1.02 0.08 14.32
N ASN A 39 0.10 1.01 14.56
CA ASN A 39 -1.07 0.74 15.38
C ASN A 39 -2.02 -0.30 14.77
N LEU A 40 -2.24 -0.32 13.45
CA LEU A 40 -3.10 -1.35 12.84
C LEU A 40 -2.44 -2.74 12.80
N PHE A 41 -1.14 -2.80 12.56
CA PHE A 41 -0.41 -4.08 12.51
C PHE A 41 -0.17 -4.66 13.91
N ASP A 42 0.15 -3.82 14.88
CA ASP A 42 0.27 -4.19 16.30
C ASP A 42 -1.08 -4.64 16.86
N ARG A 43 -2.18 -4.06 16.39
CA ARG A 43 -3.54 -4.51 16.72
C ARG A 43 -3.85 -5.87 16.09
N LEU A 44 -3.55 -6.06 14.80
CA LEU A 44 -3.72 -7.37 14.16
C LEU A 44 -2.93 -8.47 14.87
N THR A 45 -1.64 -8.24 15.12
CA THR A 45 -0.78 -9.21 15.83
C THR A 45 -1.24 -9.43 17.25
N ARG A 46 -1.70 -8.38 17.97
CA ARG A 46 -2.33 -8.53 19.28
C ARG A 46 -3.59 -9.38 19.24
N VAL A 47 -4.45 -9.20 18.23
CA VAL A 47 -5.71 -9.94 18.09
C VAL A 47 -5.46 -11.40 17.73
N VAL A 48 -4.50 -11.69 16.84
CA VAL A 48 -4.10 -13.07 16.52
C VAL A 48 -3.49 -13.76 17.75
N ARG A 49 -2.66 -13.03 18.52
CA ARG A 49 -2.00 -13.55 19.72
C ARG A 49 -2.98 -13.72 20.89
N SER A 50 -3.92 -12.79 21.07
CA SER A 50 -4.95 -12.88 22.10
C SER A 50 -5.86 -14.07 21.84
N TYR A 51 -6.20 -14.38 20.58
CA TYR A 51 -6.96 -15.58 20.23
C TYR A 51 -6.22 -16.88 20.58
N ALA A 52 -4.93 -16.99 20.22
CA ALA A 52 -4.12 -18.15 20.56
C ALA A 52 -4.02 -18.35 22.09
N ASN A 53 -3.84 -17.24 22.82
CA ASN A 53 -3.76 -17.26 24.29
C ASN A 53 -5.12 -17.54 24.95
N ALA A 54 -6.22 -16.99 24.42
CA ALA A 54 -7.57 -17.12 24.98
C ALA A 54 -8.14 -18.54 24.86
N ILE A 55 -7.80 -19.27 23.79
CA ILE A 55 -8.12 -20.70 23.67
C ILE A 55 -7.31 -21.50 24.70
N LEU A 56 -6.05 -21.15 24.92
CA LEU A 56 -5.17 -21.87 25.84
C LEU A 56 -5.52 -21.62 27.31
N SER A 57 -6.03 -20.42 27.64
CA SER A 57 -6.35 -20.02 29.02
C SER A 57 -7.81 -20.22 29.43
N SER A 58 -8.73 -20.55 28.52
CA SER A 58 -10.16 -20.63 28.84
C SER A 58 -10.54 -21.97 29.47
N PHE A 59 -10.60 -22.00 30.80
CA PHE A 59 -11.19 -23.08 31.58
C PHE A 59 -12.68 -22.85 31.92
N GLU A 60 -13.23 -21.64 31.79
CA GLU A 60 -14.58 -21.30 32.28
C GLU A 60 -15.69 -21.19 31.22
N ASP A 61 -15.44 -20.64 30.02
CA ASP A 61 -16.49 -20.52 28.97
C ASP A 61 -15.90 -20.16 27.57
N PRO A 62 -15.32 -21.12 26.82
CA PRO A 62 -14.60 -20.84 25.56
C PRO A 62 -15.51 -20.34 24.41
N GLU A 63 -16.82 -20.58 24.48
CA GLU A 63 -17.79 -20.14 23.45
C GLU A 63 -17.96 -18.60 23.46
N LYS A 64 -18.16 -18.00 24.64
CA LYS A 64 -18.40 -16.55 24.76
C LYS A 64 -17.19 -15.70 24.38
N ILE A 65 -16.00 -16.15 24.78
CA ILE A 65 -14.74 -15.46 24.44
C ILE A 65 -14.51 -15.47 22.93
N LEU A 66 -14.86 -16.58 22.26
CA LEU A 66 -14.71 -16.70 20.83
C LEU A 66 -15.70 -15.82 20.07
N ASP A 67 -16.92 -15.70 20.57
CA ASP A 67 -17.94 -14.80 20.04
C ASP A 67 -17.49 -13.34 20.07
N GLN A 68 -16.99 -12.90 21.24
CA GLN A 68 -16.48 -11.54 21.41
C GLN A 68 -15.26 -11.30 20.50
N ALA A 69 -14.33 -12.24 20.43
CA ALA A 69 -13.16 -12.12 19.57
C ALA A 69 -13.53 -12.02 18.08
N VAL A 70 -14.51 -12.80 17.61
CA VAL A 70 -14.99 -12.71 16.23
C VAL A 70 -15.61 -11.33 15.96
N LEU A 71 -16.40 -10.77 16.88
CA LEU A 71 -16.95 -9.42 16.72
C LEU A 71 -15.85 -8.37 16.60
N GLU A 72 -14.90 -8.35 17.53
CA GLU A 72 -13.77 -7.40 17.53
C GLU A 72 -12.92 -7.53 16.27
N MET A 73 -12.66 -8.76 15.82
CA MET A 73 -11.94 -9.00 14.57
C MET A 73 -12.68 -8.47 13.35
N ASN A 74 -14.01 -8.61 13.28
CA ASN A 74 -14.80 -8.06 12.16
C ASN A 74 -14.75 -6.52 12.14
N ASP A 75 -14.83 -5.87 13.30
CA ASP A 75 -14.69 -4.41 13.40
C ASP A 75 -13.31 -3.94 12.94
N ASP A 76 -12.26 -4.67 13.31
CA ASP A 76 -10.90 -4.38 12.88
C ASP A 76 -10.70 -4.65 11.38
N LEU A 77 -11.34 -5.68 10.83
CA LEU A 77 -11.34 -5.95 9.40
C LEU A 77 -11.96 -4.79 8.61
N ILE A 78 -13.07 -4.22 9.09
CA ILE A 78 -13.69 -3.06 8.44
C ILE A 78 -12.72 -1.88 8.39
N LYS A 79 -12.07 -1.57 9.53
CA LYS A 79 -11.09 -0.48 9.62
C LYS A 79 -9.88 -0.73 8.72
N MET A 80 -9.39 -1.97 8.67
CA MET A 80 -8.27 -2.36 7.80
C MET A 80 -8.62 -2.28 6.32
N ARG A 81 -9.82 -2.71 5.92
CA ARG A 81 -10.31 -2.55 4.53
C ARG A 81 -10.41 -1.08 4.15
N GLN A 82 -10.94 -0.22 5.01
CA GLN A 82 -11.00 1.22 4.79
C GLN A 82 -9.61 1.84 4.64
N ALA A 83 -8.68 1.52 5.54
CA ALA A 83 -7.30 2.00 5.46
C ALA A 83 -6.62 1.52 4.17
N THR A 84 -6.78 0.24 3.82
CA THR A 84 -6.24 -0.34 2.58
C THR A 84 -6.81 0.36 1.35
N ALA A 85 -8.11 0.61 1.31
CA ALA A 85 -8.76 1.34 0.22
C ALA A 85 -8.24 2.77 0.08
N GLN A 86 -8.04 3.49 1.20
CA GLN A 86 -7.47 4.84 1.17
C GLN A 86 -6.03 4.86 0.63
N VAL A 87 -5.19 3.91 1.05
CA VAL A 87 -3.81 3.82 0.56
C VAL A 87 -3.77 3.42 -0.91
N LEU A 88 -4.63 2.49 -1.34
CA LEU A 88 -4.74 2.09 -2.75
C LEU A 88 -5.23 3.25 -3.63
N ALA A 89 -6.21 4.02 -3.16
CA ALA A 89 -6.66 5.22 -3.85
C ALA A 89 -5.56 6.29 -3.95
N SER A 90 -4.78 6.48 -2.88
CA SER A 90 -3.61 7.37 -2.88
C SER A 90 -2.55 6.91 -3.89
N GLN A 91 -2.21 5.62 -3.91
CA GLN A 91 -1.28 5.03 -4.89
C GLN A 91 -1.80 5.24 -6.32
N LYS A 92 -3.09 5.02 -6.55
CA LYS A 92 -3.68 5.20 -7.90
C LYS A 92 -3.62 6.64 -8.37
N ARG A 93 -3.87 7.61 -7.47
CA ARG A 93 -3.71 9.04 -7.79
C ARG A 93 -2.26 9.38 -8.13
N LEU A 94 -1.29 8.79 -7.45
CA LEU A 94 0.13 8.99 -7.74
C LEU A 94 0.52 8.35 -9.08
N GLU A 95 0.00 7.16 -9.38
CA GLU A 95 0.19 6.46 -10.66
C GLU A 95 -0.35 7.29 -11.84
N ASN A 96 -1.53 7.88 -11.69
CA ASN A 96 -2.10 8.74 -12.72
C ASN A 96 -1.26 10.01 -12.94
N LYS A 97 -0.70 10.62 -11.88
CA LYS A 97 0.22 11.76 -12.02
C LYS A 97 1.51 11.37 -12.73
N TYR A 98 2.07 10.21 -12.41
CA TYR A 98 3.25 9.67 -13.07
C TYR A 98 3.00 9.49 -14.57
N LYS A 99 1.91 8.82 -14.95
CA LYS A 99 1.54 8.63 -16.35
C LYS A 99 1.31 9.95 -17.09
N ALA A 100 0.67 10.93 -16.45
CA ALA A 100 0.49 12.25 -17.05
C ALA A 100 1.83 12.97 -17.30
N ALA A 101 2.79 12.85 -16.37
CA ALA A 101 4.13 13.42 -16.54
C ALA A 101 4.93 12.71 -17.65
N GLU A 102 4.82 11.39 -17.74
CA GLU A 102 5.43 10.58 -18.81
C GLU A 102 4.85 10.92 -20.19
N GLN A 103 3.53 11.07 -20.27
CA GLN A 103 2.88 11.49 -21.51
C GLN A 103 3.32 12.91 -21.92
N ALA A 104 3.42 13.84 -20.97
CA ALA A 104 3.92 15.17 -21.23
C ALA A 104 5.39 15.15 -21.71
N ASP A 105 6.25 14.33 -21.12
CA ASP A 105 7.63 14.11 -21.58
C ASP A 105 7.66 13.69 -23.07
N ALA A 106 6.89 12.66 -23.41
CA ALA A 106 6.79 12.15 -24.78
C ALA A 106 6.24 13.20 -25.76
N ASP A 107 5.25 13.98 -25.35
CA ASP A 107 4.67 15.04 -26.17
C ASP A 107 5.67 16.16 -26.46
N TRP A 108 6.42 16.61 -25.44
CA TRP A 108 7.47 17.61 -25.63
C TRP A 108 8.62 17.08 -26.48
N TYR A 109 8.94 15.79 -26.37
CA TYR A 109 9.91 15.16 -27.25
C TYR A 109 9.48 15.17 -28.71
N ARG A 110 8.23 14.78 -29.00
CA ARG A 110 7.67 14.84 -30.37
C ARG A 110 7.66 16.26 -30.93
N ARG A 111 7.31 17.25 -30.09
CA ARG A 111 7.34 18.68 -30.48
C ARG A 111 8.76 19.14 -30.83
N ALA A 112 9.75 18.75 -30.02
CA ALA A 112 11.14 19.07 -30.31
C ALA A 112 11.61 18.46 -31.64
N GLN A 113 11.25 17.20 -31.91
CA GLN A 113 11.58 16.54 -33.19
C GLN A 113 10.95 17.27 -34.39
N LEU A 114 9.68 17.68 -34.28
CA LEU A 114 9.00 18.42 -35.34
C LEU A 114 9.63 19.80 -35.58
N ALA A 115 10.01 20.52 -34.51
CA ALA A 115 10.70 21.80 -34.64
C ALA A 115 12.07 21.65 -35.33
N LEU A 116 12.84 20.60 -34.98
CA LEU A 116 14.11 20.30 -35.66
C LEU A 116 13.92 19.98 -37.15
N GLN A 117 12.87 19.24 -37.51
CA GLN A 117 12.56 18.96 -38.92
C GLN A 117 12.24 20.22 -39.72
N LYS A 118 11.71 21.26 -39.07
CA LYS A 118 11.40 22.56 -39.67
C LYS A 118 12.57 23.55 -39.63
N GLY A 119 13.71 23.18 -39.04
CA GLY A 119 14.85 24.08 -38.85
C GLY A 119 14.66 25.11 -37.73
N GLU A 120 13.64 24.95 -36.88
CA GLU A 120 13.31 25.85 -35.77
C GLU A 120 14.10 25.44 -34.51
N GLU A 121 15.42 25.63 -34.52
CA GLU A 121 16.31 25.13 -33.45
C GLU A 121 16.00 25.69 -32.05
N ASP A 122 15.62 26.96 -31.96
CA ASP A 122 15.31 27.59 -30.67
C ASP A 122 14.04 26.99 -30.04
N LEU A 123 12.99 26.77 -30.85
CA LEU A 123 11.77 26.09 -30.40
C LEU A 123 12.05 24.64 -29.98
N ALA A 124 12.92 23.94 -30.71
CA ALA A 124 13.36 22.60 -30.32
C ALA A 124 14.08 22.60 -28.96
N ARG A 125 14.98 23.56 -28.73
CA ARG A 125 15.71 23.70 -27.47
C ARG A 125 14.77 23.97 -26.29
N GLU A 126 13.78 24.85 -26.47
CA GLU A 126 12.77 25.11 -25.45
C GLU A 126 11.90 23.88 -25.14
N ALA A 127 11.46 23.17 -26.18
CA ALA A 127 10.70 21.93 -26.02
C ALA A 127 11.51 20.87 -25.25
N LEU A 128 12.81 20.71 -25.56
CA LEU A 128 13.70 19.81 -24.81
C LEU A 128 13.91 20.24 -23.36
N LYS A 129 13.95 21.54 -23.07
CA LYS A 129 14.01 22.05 -21.70
C LYS A 129 12.75 21.69 -20.91
N ARG A 130 11.57 21.80 -21.52
CA ARG A 130 10.29 21.39 -20.92
C ARG A 130 10.24 19.89 -20.71
N ARG A 131 10.62 19.11 -21.73
CA ARG A 131 10.76 17.65 -21.66
C ARG A 131 11.57 17.24 -20.42
N LYS A 132 12.78 17.78 -20.25
CA LYS A 132 13.65 17.47 -19.11
C LYS A 132 12.94 17.65 -17.76
N SER A 133 12.21 18.76 -17.60
CA SER A 133 11.46 19.00 -16.36
C SER A 133 10.35 17.96 -16.11
N TYR A 134 9.65 17.53 -17.15
CA TYR A 134 8.65 16.46 -17.02
C TYR A 134 9.27 15.09 -16.77
N ALA A 135 10.41 14.76 -17.40
CA ALA A 135 11.17 13.55 -17.12
C ALA A 135 11.64 13.47 -15.65
N GLU A 136 12.19 14.56 -15.13
CA GLU A 136 12.61 14.64 -13.72
C GLU A 136 11.43 14.47 -12.76
N ASN A 137 10.28 15.09 -13.07
CA ASN A 137 9.05 14.92 -12.31
C ASN A 137 8.54 13.47 -12.35
N ALA A 138 8.52 12.84 -13.54
CA ALA A 138 8.13 11.45 -13.71
C ALA A 138 9.03 10.51 -12.89
N SER A 139 10.36 10.75 -12.90
CA SER A 139 11.32 9.99 -12.08
C SER A 139 11.04 10.11 -10.58
N SER A 140 10.79 11.33 -10.09
CA SER A 140 10.42 11.56 -8.69
C SER A 140 9.11 10.87 -8.29
N LEU A 141 8.08 10.95 -9.14
CA LEU A 141 6.80 10.28 -8.92
C LEU A 141 6.94 8.75 -8.94
N LYS A 142 7.80 8.22 -9.82
CA LYS A 142 8.11 6.79 -9.89
C LYS A 142 8.78 6.29 -8.61
N ALA A 143 9.77 7.03 -8.09
CA ALA A 143 10.41 6.70 -6.83
C ALA A 143 9.40 6.68 -5.66
N GLN A 144 8.47 7.64 -5.62
CA GLN A 144 7.40 7.65 -4.61
C GLN A 144 6.45 6.44 -4.76
N LEU A 145 6.09 6.06 -5.99
CA LEU A 145 5.27 4.87 -6.24
C LEU A 145 5.96 3.59 -5.76
N ASP A 146 7.25 3.45 -6.03
CA ASP A 146 8.03 2.28 -5.64
C ASP A 146 8.13 2.16 -4.11
N GLN A 147 8.32 3.28 -3.41
CA GLN A 147 8.27 3.32 -1.95
C GLN A 147 6.89 2.93 -1.40
N GLN A 148 5.81 3.34 -2.07
CA GLN A 148 4.44 3.07 -1.62
C GLN A 148 4.00 1.63 -1.91
N LYS A 149 4.63 0.94 -2.88
CA LYS A 149 4.27 -0.42 -3.30
C LYS A 149 4.35 -1.43 -2.15
N SER A 150 5.48 -1.47 -1.44
CA SER A 150 5.67 -2.39 -0.29
C SER A 150 4.62 -2.21 0.80
N VAL A 151 4.16 -0.97 0.98
CA VAL A 151 3.15 -0.61 1.98
C VAL A 151 1.80 -1.19 1.62
N VAL A 152 1.40 -1.01 0.36
CA VAL A 152 0.14 -1.51 -0.16
C VAL A 152 0.13 -3.03 -0.12
N GLU A 153 1.21 -3.67 -0.54
CA GLU A 153 1.37 -5.13 -0.48
C GLU A 153 1.23 -5.65 0.96
N ASN A 154 1.89 -5.00 1.93
CA ASN A 154 1.77 -5.36 3.34
C ASN A 154 0.34 -5.18 3.86
N LEU A 155 -0.32 -4.05 3.58
CA LEU A 155 -1.70 -3.80 4.03
C LEU A 155 -2.70 -4.80 3.43
N VAL A 156 -2.57 -5.11 2.14
CA VAL A 156 -3.40 -6.11 1.47
C VAL A 156 -3.16 -7.49 2.05
N SER A 157 -1.90 -7.89 2.24
CA SER A 157 -1.53 -9.16 2.86
C SER A 157 -2.10 -9.29 4.27
N ASN A 158 -1.93 -8.27 5.11
CA ASN A 158 -2.43 -8.24 6.47
C ASN A 158 -3.96 -8.28 6.53
N THR A 159 -4.64 -7.60 5.61
CA THR A 159 -6.11 -7.65 5.51
C THR A 159 -6.58 -9.07 5.18
N ARG A 160 -5.94 -9.75 4.22
CA ARG A 160 -6.25 -11.15 3.87
C ARG A 160 -5.97 -12.12 5.03
N LEU A 161 -4.87 -11.89 5.76
CA LEU A 161 -4.54 -12.70 6.93
C LEU A 161 -5.63 -12.57 8.01
N LEU A 162 -6.10 -11.35 8.28
CA LEU A 162 -7.19 -11.13 9.23
C LEU A 162 -8.48 -11.81 8.78
N GLU A 163 -8.83 -11.72 7.49
CA GLU A 163 -9.98 -12.43 6.92
C GLU A 163 -9.89 -13.95 7.15
N SER A 164 -8.72 -14.54 6.90
CA SER A 164 -8.47 -15.97 7.15
C SER A 164 -8.63 -16.32 8.63
N LYS A 165 -8.07 -15.50 9.54
CA LYS A 165 -8.14 -15.75 10.99
C LYS A 165 -9.56 -15.63 11.53
N ILE A 166 -10.37 -14.72 10.98
CA ILE A 166 -11.80 -14.62 11.29
C ILE A 166 -12.54 -15.88 10.84
N ALA A 167 -12.24 -16.41 9.65
CA ALA A 167 -12.86 -17.64 9.15
C ALA A 167 -12.51 -18.83 10.04
N GLU A 168 -11.23 -18.98 10.41
CA GLU A 168 -10.78 -20.02 11.35
C GLU A 168 -11.49 -19.90 12.71
N ALA A 169 -11.62 -18.69 13.26
CA ALA A 169 -12.27 -18.46 14.54
C ALA A 169 -13.77 -18.80 14.50
N LYS A 170 -14.47 -18.44 13.41
CA LYS A 170 -15.87 -18.82 13.18
C LYS A 170 -16.04 -20.34 13.11
N GLN A 171 -15.18 -21.05 12.38
CA GLN A 171 -15.26 -22.51 12.30
C GLN A 171 -15.05 -23.18 13.68
N LYS A 172 -14.10 -22.68 14.48
CA LYS A 172 -13.90 -23.20 15.84
C LYS A 172 -15.08 -22.91 16.75
N LYS A 173 -15.72 -21.75 16.61
CA LYS A 173 -16.96 -21.40 17.32
C LYS A 173 -18.04 -22.42 17.03
N ASP A 174 -18.32 -22.67 15.75
CA ASP A 174 -19.37 -23.59 15.35
C ASP A 174 -19.11 -25.02 15.87
N THR A 175 -17.84 -25.43 15.86
CA THR A 175 -17.41 -26.72 16.42
C THR A 175 -17.64 -26.80 17.93
N LEU A 176 -17.26 -25.77 18.69
CA LEU A 176 -17.44 -25.72 20.14
C LEU A 176 -18.92 -25.71 20.50
N LYS A 177 -19.73 -24.93 19.78
CA LYS A 177 -21.18 -24.87 19.96
C LYS A 177 -21.85 -26.22 19.69
N ALA A 178 -21.46 -26.90 18.61
CA ALA A 178 -21.98 -28.23 18.29
C ALA A 178 -21.62 -29.27 19.38
N ARG A 179 -20.39 -29.23 19.90
CA ARG A 179 -19.95 -30.10 21.02
C ARG A 179 -20.73 -29.80 22.31
N ALA A 180 -20.89 -28.52 22.66
CA ALA A 180 -21.65 -28.11 23.83
C ALA A 180 -23.13 -28.54 23.71
N GLN A 181 -23.74 -28.40 22.53
CA GLN A 181 -25.09 -28.86 22.27
C GLN A 181 -25.21 -30.38 22.39
N SER A 182 -24.27 -31.13 21.81
CA SER A 182 -24.26 -32.60 21.88
C SER A 182 -24.13 -33.09 23.32
N ALA A 183 -23.25 -32.47 24.12
CA ALA A 183 -23.10 -32.77 25.55
C ALA A 183 -24.39 -32.50 26.33
N LYS A 184 -25.04 -31.34 26.10
CA LYS A 184 -26.33 -31.00 26.73
C LYS A 184 -27.46 -31.96 26.34
N THR A 185 -27.49 -32.41 25.09
CA THR A 185 -28.47 -33.41 24.64
C THR A 185 -28.19 -34.76 25.29
N ALA A 186 -26.93 -35.19 25.37
CA ALA A 186 -26.55 -36.44 26.02
C ALA A 186 -26.91 -36.48 27.51
N THR A 187 -26.65 -35.40 28.26
CA THR A 187 -27.05 -35.31 29.68
C THR A 187 -28.56 -35.37 29.83
N LYS A 188 -29.32 -34.63 29.01
CA LYS A 188 -30.78 -34.62 29.06
C LYS A 188 -31.40 -35.99 28.74
N VAL A 189 -30.83 -36.73 27.78
CA VAL A 189 -31.26 -38.10 27.50
C VAL A 189 -30.94 -39.04 28.65
N SER A 190 -29.75 -38.92 29.26
CA SER A 190 -29.37 -39.71 30.44
C SER A 190 -30.29 -39.45 31.64
N GLU A 191 -30.69 -38.20 31.87
CA GLU A 191 -31.64 -37.82 32.93
C GLU A 191 -33.03 -38.39 32.67
N MET A 192 -33.47 -38.47 31.41
CA MET A 192 -34.77 -39.05 31.04
C MET A 192 -34.81 -40.58 31.14
N LEU A 193 -33.68 -41.26 30.91
CA LEU A 193 -33.56 -42.72 30.97
C LEU A 193 -33.19 -43.26 32.36
N GLY A 194 -32.76 -42.37 33.27
CA GLY A 194 -32.31 -42.71 34.62
C GLY A 194 -33.39 -42.65 35.71
N ASN A 195 -34.67 -42.47 35.35
CA ASN A 195 -35.83 -42.52 36.25
C ASN A 195 -36.69 -43.75 35.95
#